data_AF-A0A7W0SJL2-F1
#
_entry.id   AF-A0A7W0SJL2-F1
#
_cell.length_a   1.000
_cell.length_b   1.000
_cell.length_c   1.000
_cell.angle_alpha   90.00
_cell.angle_beta   90.00
_cell.angle_gamma   90.00
#
_symmetry.space_group_name_H-M   'P 1'
#
loop_
_entity.id
_entity.type
_entity.pdbx_description
1 polymer ?
#
loop_
_entity_poly.entity_id
_entity_poly.type
_entity_poly.pdbx_seq_one_letter_code
_entity_poly.pdbx_strand_id
1 'polypeptide(L)'
;APDPQVLIPTLSDAAWVELDLGRRQEAQAHAIEAIETAAGTRFVEWLAGIALFADRLAVQDELRSVLCGAASATPEAKVVEYLLEGAYDRAADVLNEEGGISDIVLAAHARLRAGEKLAAQGRRAEADEQLYRALAFFRSVRATRYIQEGEGLLAATA
;
A
#
# COMPACT_ATOMS: atom_id res chain seq x y z
N ALA A 1 11.64 -20.78 15.33
CA ALA A 1 10.74 -20.00 14.46
C ALA A 1 11.55 -19.57 13.23
N PRO A 2 10.92 -19.38 12.05
CA PRO A 2 11.56 -18.72 10.92
C PRO A 2 12.05 -17.32 11.32
N ASP A 3 13.07 -16.81 10.63
CA ASP A 3 13.60 -15.46 10.87
C ASP A 3 12.56 -14.39 10.45
N PRO A 4 12.11 -13.50 11.36
CA PRO A 4 11.20 -12.41 11.01
C PRO A 4 11.69 -11.53 9.86
N GLN A 5 13.02 -11.40 9.69
CA GLN A 5 13.63 -10.62 8.61
C GLN A 5 13.41 -11.19 7.21
N VAL A 6 13.12 -12.49 7.14
CA VAL A 6 12.81 -13.18 5.90
C VAL A 6 11.31 -13.39 5.78
N LEU A 7 10.66 -13.75 6.88
CA LEU A 7 9.27 -14.20 6.87
C LEU A 7 8.30 -13.05 6.55
N ILE A 8 8.43 -11.90 7.21
CA ILE A 8 7.51 -10.77 7.04
C ILE A 8 7.46 -10.29 5.58
N PRO A 9 8.58 -9.92 4.91
CA PRO A 9 8.52 -9.46 3.52
C PRO A 9 8.02 -10.56 2.58
N THR A 10 8.39 -11.82 2.81
CA THR A 10 7.90 -12.95 1.99
C THR A 10 6.38 -13.09 2.06
N LEU A 11 5.81 -13.00 3.26
CA LEU A 11 4.36 -13.07 3.47
C LEU A 11 3.65 -11.83 2.92
N SER A 12 4.22 -10.63 3.08
CA SER A 12 3.69 -9.39 2.49
C SER A 12 3.61 -9.48 0.96
N ASP A 13 4.67 -9.94 0.30
CA ASP A 13 4.70 -10.11 -1.15
C ASP A 13 3.73 -11.20 -1.61
N ALA A 14 3.66 -12.34 -0.89
CA ALA A 14 2.73 -13.42 -1.18
C ALA A 14 1.28 -12.93 -1.10
N ALA A 15 0.92 -12.21 -0.04
CA ALA A 15 -0.41 -11.65 0.15
C ALA A 15 -0.80 -10.70 -0.98
N TRP A 16 0.12 -9.86 -1.44
CA TRP A 16 -0.12 -8.97 -2.59
C TRP A 16 -0.37 -9.77 -3.87
N VAL A 17 0.52 -10.69 -4.23
CA VAL A 17 0.39 -11.49 -5.45
C VAL A 17 -0.91 -12.30 -5.44
N GLU A 18 -1.26 -12.92 -4.31
CA GLU A 18 -2.50 -13.68 -4.16
C GLU A 18 -3.74 -12.80 -4.29
N LEU A 19 -3.71 -11.59 -3.71
CA LEU A 19 -4.80 -10.63 -3.86
C LEU A 19 -5.01 -10.25 -5.34
N ASP A 20 -3.92 -9.99 -6.07
CA ASP A 20 -3.98 -9.66 -7.51
C ASP A 20 -4.46 -10.83 -8.36
N LEU A 21 -4.20 -12.08 -7.93
CA LEU A 21 -4.73 -13.30 -8.53
C LEU A 21 -6.17 -13.64 -8.08
N GLY A 22 -6.77 -12.84 -7.21
CA GLY A 22 -8.13 -13.06 -6.67
C GLY A 22 -8.23 -14.14 -5.60
N ARG A 23 -7.10 -14.65 -5.09
CA ARG A 23 -6.99 -15.65 -4.01
C ARG A 23 -7.11 -14.97 -2.64
N ARG A 24 -8.30 -14.44 -2.36
CA ARG A 24 -8.54 -13.55 -1.21
C ARG A 24 -8.32 -14.22 0.14
N GLN A 25 -8.65 -15.50 0.28
CA GLN A 25 -8.52 -16.21 1.56
C GLN A 25 -7.05 -16.47 1.89
N GLU A 26 -6.28 -16.92 0.91
CA GLU A 26 -4.83 -17.13 1.03
C GLU A 26 -4.12 -15.80 1.31
N ALA A 27 -4.48 -14.76 0.55
CA ALA A 27 -3.92 -13.43 0.73
C ALA A 27 -4.16 -12.88 2.15
N GLN A 28 -5.38 -13.03 2.66
CA GLN A 28 -5.73 -12.62 4.01
C GLN A 28 -4.96 -13.44 5.06
N ALA A 29 -4.85 -14.76 4.89
CA ALA A 29 -4.13 -15.63 5.82
C ALA A 29 -2.65 -15.24 5.93
N HIS A 30 -1.96 -15.05 4.80
CA HIS A 30 -0.57 -14.60 4.79
C HIS A 30 -0.41 -13.18 5.35
N ALA A 31 -1.36 -12.27 5.08
CA ALA A 31 -1.34 -10.94 5.68
C ALA A 31 -1.46 -10.98 7.20
N ILE A 32 -2.38 -11.79 7.75
CA ILE A 32 -2.53 -11.98 9.20
C ILE A 32 -1.24 -12.55 9.80
N GLU A 33 -0.66 -13.59 9.20
CA GLU A 33 0.59 -14.19 9.69
C GLU A 33 1.75 -13.18 9.69
N ALA A 34 1.85 -12.33 8.67
CA ALA A 34 2.85 -11.26 8.60
C ALA A 34 2.65 -10.24 9.73
N ILE A 35 1.41 -9.83 9.98
CA ILE A 35 1.04 -8.88 11.05
C ILE A 35 1.38 -9.47 12.43
N GLU A 36 0.99 -10.71 12.68
CA GLU A 36 1.30 -11.43 13.93
C GLU A 36 2.81 -11.59 14.14
N THR A 37 3.55 -11.89 13.08
CA THR A 37 5.02 -12.01 13.12
C THR A 37 5.70 -10.67 13.40
N ALA A 38 5.16 -9.58 12.87
CA ALA A 38 5.66 -8.23 13.11
C ALA A 38 5.33 -7.69 14.51
N ALA A 39 4.34 -8.25 15.20
CA ALA A 39 3.89 -7.79 16.51
C ALA A 39 5.03 -7.80 17.54
N GLY A 40 5.26 -6.65 18.18
CA GLY A 40 6.34 -6.47 19.16
C GLY A 40 7.75 -6.40 18.58
N THR A 41 7.88 -6.41 17.25
CA THR A 41 9.16 -6.19 16.55
C THR A 41 9.31 -4.73 16.11
N ARG A 42 10.50 -4.37 15.64
CA ARG A 42 10.78 -3.06 15.03
C ARG A 42 10.54 -3.03 13.52
N PHE A 43 9.95 -4.07 12.93
CA PHE A 43 9.85 -4.31 11.48
C PHE A 43 8.48 -3.98 10.90
N VAL A 44 7.74 -3.08 11.54
CA VAL A 44 6.38 -2.70 11.16
C VAL A 44 6.36 -2.06 9.76
N GLU A 45 7.45 -1.44 9.34
CA GLU A 45 7.61 -0.85 8.01
C GLU A 45 7.41 -1.84 6.87
N TRP A 46 7.71 -3.13 7.07
CA TRP A 46 7.52 -4.16 6.05
C TRP A 46 6.06 -4.57 5.87
N LEU A 47 5.16 -4.03 6.68
CA LEU A 47 3.71 -4.18 6.52
C LEU A 47 3.13 -3.12 5.57
N ALA A 48 3.92 -2.20 5.01
CA ALA A 48 3.39 -1.14 4.14
C ALA A 48 2.65 -1.68 2.90
N GLY A 49 3.14 -2.78 2.30
CA GLY A 49 2.44 -3.46 1.19
C GLY A 49 1.07 -4.02 1.61
N ILE A 50 0.97 -4.58 2.82
CA ILE A 50 -0.30 -5.05 3.40
C ILE A 50 -1.22 -3.87 3.69
N ALA A 51 -0.68 -2.79 4.29
CA ALA A 51 -1.42 -1.58 4.65
C ALA A 51 -2.08 -0.91 3.43
N LEU A 52 -1.38 -0.88 2.29
CA LEU A 52 -1.89 -0.33 1.03
C LEU A 52 -3.22 -0.98 0.59
N PHE A 53 -3.40 -2.27 0.88
CA PHE A 53 -4.56 -3.07 0.52
C PHE A 53 -5.35 -3.60 1.72
N ALA A 54 -5.17 -3.02 2.90
CA ALA A 54 -5.76 -3.53 4.14
C ALA A 54 -7.30 -3.64 4.05
N ASP A 55 -7.97 -2.72 3.34
CA ASP A 55 -9.42 -2.78 3.09
C ASP A 55 -9.83 -3.92 2.17
N ARG A 56 -8.99 -4.28 1.19
CA ARG A 56 -9.24 -5.40 0.29
C ARG A 56 -8.92 -6.75 0.94
N LEU A 57 -7.99 -6.76 1.90
CA LEU A 57 -7.58 -7.94 2.69
C LEU A 57 -8.43 -8.16 3.95
N ALA A 58 -9.21 -7.15 4.37
CA ALA A 58 -9.98 -7.17 5.62
C ALA A 58 -9.10 -7.45 6.85
N VAL A 59 -8.01 -6.69 7.00
CA VAL A 59 -7.02 -6.82 8.10
C VAL A 59 -6.73 -5.49 8.83
N GLN A 60 -7.62 -4.50 8.69
CA GLN A 60 -7.37 -3.15 9.22
C GLN A 60 -7.25 -3.12 10.75
N ASP A 61 -8.03 -3.95 11.45
CA ASP A 61 -8.07 -3.96 12.91
C ASP A 61 -6.81 -4.61 13.49
N GLU A 62 -6.37 -5.71 12.87
CA GLU A 62 -5.13 -6.41 13.18
C GLU A 62 -3.93 -5.47 12.97
N LEU A 63 -3.88 -4.78 11.83
CA LEU A 63 -2.80 -3.83 11.52
C LEU A 63 -2.77 -2.67 12.53
N ARG A 64 -3.94 -2.14 12.89
CA ARG A 64 -4.06 -1.07 13.90
C ARG A 64 -3.57 -1.52 15.27
N SER A 65 -3.88 -2.74 15.68
CA SER A 65 -3.45 -3.29 16.97
C SER A 65 -1.93 -3.37 17.07
N VAL A 66 -1.24 -3.73 15.98
CA VAL A 66 0.22 -3.81 15.96
C VAL A 66 0.86 -2.42 15.96
N LEU A 67 0.28 -1.48 15.22
CA LEU A 67 0.76 -0.09 15.18
C LEU A 67 0.64 0.62 16.54
N CYS A 68 -0.46 0.45 17.27
CA CYS A 68 -0.62 1.08 18.60
C CYS A 68 0.41 0.61 19.64
N GLY A 69 1.01 -0.57 19.46
CA GLY A 69 2.04 -1.11 20.34
C GLY A 69 3.48 -0.73 19.96
N ALA A 70 3.69 -0.24 18.74
CA ALA A 70 4.98 0.23 18.26
C ALA A 70 5.15 1.72 18.58
N ALA A 71 6.33 2.14 19.04
CA ALA A 71 6.64 3.55 19.15
C ALA A 71 6.83 4.14 17.73
N SER A 72 5.76 4.65 17.12
CA SER A 72 5.68 5.23 15.77
C SER A 72 6.45 6.55 15.59
N ALA A 73 7.74 6.58 15.92
CA ALA A 73 8.57 7.78 15.76
C ALA A 73 9.25 7.87 14.39
N THR A 74 9.35 6.77 13.64
CA THR A 74 10.10 6.73 12.38
C THR A 74 9.22 7.15 11.18
N PRO A 75 9.78 7.85 10.18
CA PRO A 75 9.08 8.13 8.91
C PRO A 75 8.46 6.88 8.28
N GLU A 76 9.11 5.73 8.43
CA GLU A 76 8.71 4.42 7.92
C GLU A 76 7.39 3.94 8.53
N ALA A 77 7.26 4.01 9.85
CA ALA A 77 6.03 3.61 10.52
C ALA A 77 4.85 4.52 10.14
N LYS A 78 5.12 5.81 9.91
CA LYS A 78 4.09 6.78 9.47
C LYS A 78 3.51 6.47 8.09
N VAL A 79 4.30 5.86 7.19
CA VAL A 79 3.76 5.41 5.89
C VAL A 79 2.66 4.38 6.11
N VAL A 80 2.90 3.38 6.98
CA VAL A 80 1.93 2.34 7.30
C VAL A 80 0.66 2.95 7.91
N GLU A 81 0.80 3.93 8.80
CA GLU A 81 -0.33 4.67 9.38
C GLU A 81 -1.13 5.44 8.31
N TYR A 82 -0.46 6.21 7.44
CA TYR A 82 -1.13 6.94 6.35
C TYR A 82 -1.87 6.01 5.40
N LEU A 83 -1.28 4.87 5.04
CA LEU A 83 -1.92 3.87 4.20
C LEU A 83 -3.18 3.29 4.87
N LEU A 84 -3.10 2.98 6.17
CA LEU A 84 -4.23 2.45 6.94
C LEU A 84 -5.35 3.48 7.14
N GLU A 85 -5.02 4.76 7.25
CA GLU A 85 -5.98 5.87 7.29
C GLU A 85 -6.62 6.18 5.93
N GLY A 86 -6.14 5.56 4.84
CA GLY A 86 -6.55 5.87 3.48
C GLY A 86 -5.99 7.20 2.95
N ALA A 87 -4.99 7.76 3.62
CA ALA A 87 -4.26 8.95 3.20
C ALA A 87 -3.12 8.59 2.23
N TYR A 88 -3.51 7.97 1.11
CA TYR A 88 -2.58 7.39 0.15
C TYR A 88 -1.69 8.42 -0.56
N ASP A 89 -2.19 9.65 -0.75
CA ASP A 89 -1.43 10.79 -1.27
C ASP A 89 -0.27 11.17 -0.34
N ARG A 90 -0.55 11.32 0.96
CA ARG A 90 0.47 11.60 1.99
C ARG A 90 1.50 10.46 2.08
N ALA A 91 1.05 9.21 2.02
CA ALA A 91 1.94 8.05 1.99
C ALA A 91 2.87 8.09 0.77
N ALA A 92 2.34 8.38 -0.42
CA ALA A 92 3.12 8.45 -1.65
C ALA A 92 4.17 9.58 -1.64
N ASP A 93 3.88 10.71 -1.00
CA ASP A 93 4.82 11.82 -0.90
C ASP A 93 6.00 11.46 0.01
N VAL A 94 5.75 10.84 1.17
CA VAL A 94 6.82 10.34 2.06
C VAL A 94 7.68 9.28 1.36
N LEU A 95 7.08 8.40 0.57
CA LEU A 95 7.80 7.36 -0.18
C LEU A 95 8.65 7.89 -1.36
N ASN A 96 8.43 9.14 -1.80
CA ASN A 96 9.21 9.76 -2.88
C ASN A 96 10.18 10.85 -2.40
N GLU A 97 10.23 11.16 -1.10
CA GLU A 97 11.06 12.23 -0.57
C GLU A 97 12.55 11.83 -0.61
N GLU A 98 13.41 12.73 -1.12
CA GLU A 98 14.86 12.53 -1.11
C GLU A 98 15.39 12.49 0.33
N GLY A 99 15.97 11.36 0.74
CA GLY A 99 16.37 11.11 2.14
C GLY A 99 15.34 10.32 2.96
N GLY A 100 14.20 9.94 2.36
CA GLY A 100 13.23 8.99 2.92
C GLY A 100 13.40 7.55 2.42
N ILE A 101 12.33 6.76 2.50
CA ILE A 101 12.26 5.38 2.01
C ILE A 101 11.87 5.46 0.54
N SER A 102 12.85 5.59 -0.35
CA SER A 102 12.59 5.55 -1.79
C SER A 102 12.08 4.16 -2.21
N ASP A 103 10.78 3.92 -2.07
CA ASP A 103 10.06 2.80 -2.69
C ASP A 103 9.08 3.37 -3.72
N ILE A 104 9.64 3.65 -4.89
CA ILE A 104 8.92 4.27 -6.02
C ILE A 104 7.76 3.36 -6.50
N VAL A 105 7.91 2.04 -6.35
CA VAL A 105 6.86 1.07 -6.72
C VAL A 105 5.67 1.23 -5.78
N LEU A 106 5.90 1.21 -4.47
CA LEU A 106 4.84 1.37 -3.48
C LEU A 106 4.19 2.75 -3.59
N ALA A 107 4.98 3.79 -3.85
CA ALA A 107 4.46 5.14 -4.02
C ALA A 107 3.53 5.26 -5.24
N ALA A 108 3.88 4.63 -6.37
CA ALA A 108 3.02 4.61 -7.55
C ALA A 108 1.67 3.91 -7.28
N HIS A 109 1.68 2.81 -6.53
CA HIS A 109 0.45 2.13 -6.13
C HIS A 109 -0.38 2.93 -5.12
N ALA A 110 0.27 3.60 -4.17
CA ALA A 110 -0.40 4.52 -3.26
C ALA A 110 -1.10 5.66 -4.05
N ARG A 111 -0.44 6.24 -5.06
CA ARG A 111 -1.08 7.24 -5.92
C ARG A 111 -2.26 6.69 -6.73
N LEU A 112 -2.17 5.46 -7.23
CA LEU A 112 -3.29 4.80 -7.91
C LEU A 112 -4.50 4.67 -6.96
N ARG A 113 -4.27 4.23 -5.71
CA ARG A 113 -5.30 4.14 -4.66
C ARG A 113 -5.86 5.50 -4.25
N ALA A 114 -5.01 6.52 -4.17
CA ALA A 114 -5.44 7.89 -3.93
C ALA A 114 -6.42 8.36 -5.02
N GLY A 115 -6.04 8.17 -6.29
CA GLY A 115 -6.88 8.47 -7.44
C GLY A 115 -8.23 7.76 -7.41
N GLU A 116 -8.24 6.45 -7.14
CA GLU A 116 -9.46 5.66 -7.00
C GLU A 116 -10.41 6.22 -5.92
N LYS A 117 -9.89 6.50 -4.71
CA LYS A 117 -10.71 7.01 -3.61
C LYS A 117 -11.20 8.44 -3.85
N LEU A 118 -10.34 9.32 -4.38
CA LEU A 118 -10.70 10.70 -4.71
C LEU A 118 -11.77 10.76 -5.82
N ALA A 119 -11.65 9.91 -6.84
CA ALA A 119 -12.65 9.77 -7.89
C ALA A 119 -14.00 9.32 -7.32
N ALA A 120 -14.01 8.32 -6.44
CA ALA A 120 -15.22 7.85 -5.75
C ALA A 120 -15.87 8.92 -4.86
N GLN A 121 -15.08 9.88 -4.36
CA GLN A 121 -15.56 11.04 -3.59
C GLN A 121 -16.00 12.22 -4.49
N GLY A 122 -15.89 12.11 -5.81
CA GLY A 122 -16.20 13.20 -6.75
C GLY A 122 -15.12 14.29 -6.83
N ARG A 123 -13.96 14.10 -6.19
CA ARG A 123 -12.83 15.05 -6.19
C ARG A 123 -11.95 14.86 -7.43
N ARG A 124 -12.55 15.10 -8.60
CA ARG A 124 -11.99 14.74 -9.92
C ARG A 124 -10.61 15.33 -10.20
N ALA A 125 -10.42 16.63 -10.00
CA ALA A 125 -9.15 17.29 -10.30
C ALA A 125 -7.98 16.71 -9.48
N GLU A 126 -8.23 16.41 -8.20
CA GLU A 126 -7.24 15.82 -7.30
C GLU A 126 -6.99 14.34 -7.63
N ALA A 127 -8.04 13.62 -8.04
CA ALA A 127 -7.91 12.25 -8.54
C ALA A 127 -7.00 12.19 -9.77
N ASP A 128 -7.27 13.04 -10.76
CA ASP A 128 -6.51 13.08 -12.01
C ASP A 128 -5.02 13.37 -11.75
N GLU A 129 -4.70 14.30 -10.86
CA GLU A 129 -3.31 14.60 -10.47
C GLU A 129 -2.56 13.36 -9.97
N GLN A 130 -3.18 12.61 -9.05
CA GLN A 130 -2.58 11.40 -8.50
C GLN A 130 -2.45 10.31 -9.57
N LEU A 131 -3.47 10.12 -10.41
CA LEU A 131 -3.47 9.15 -11.50
C LEU A 131 -2.40 9.44 -12.54
N TYR A 132 -2.19 10.70 -12.94
CA TYR A 132 -1.13 11.05 -13.89
C TYR A 132 0.27 10.72 -13.34
N ARG A 133 0.53 11.02 -12.06
CA ARG A 133 1.79 10.68 -11.39
C ARG A 133 2.01 9.18 -11.31
N ALA A 134 0.98 8.39 -10.99
CA ALA A 134 1.05 6.93 -10.97
C ALA A 134 1.32 6.35 -12.37
N LEU A 135 0.58 6.82 -13.38
CA LEU A 135 0.70 6.38 -14.77
C LEU A 135 2.08 6.68 -15.37
N ALA A 136 2.71 7.81 -14.99
CA ALA A 136 4.06 8.12 -15.42
C ALA A 136 5.06 7.01 -15.02
N PHE A 137 4.97 6.51 -13.78
CA PHE A 137 5.78 5.38 -13.34
C PHE A 137 5.37 4.08 -14.04
N PHE A 138 4.09 3.71 -14.04
CA PHE A 138 3.68 2.43 -14.64
C PHE A 138 4.01 2.32 -16.13
N ARG A 139 3.98 3.43 -16.87
CA ARG A 139 4.42 3.50 -18.27
C ARG A 139 5.93 3.29 -18.41
N SER A 140 6.75 3.81 -17.49
CA SER A 140 8.21 3.64 -17.54
C SER A 140 8.63 2.17 -17.35
N VAL A 141 7.89 1.42 -16.52
CA VAL A 141 8.13 -0.02 -16.28
C VAL A 141 7.23 -0.95 -17.11
N ARG A 142 6.38 -0.40 -18.00
CA ARG A 142 5.43 -1.14 -18.84
C ARG A 142 4.47 -2.04 -18.07
N ALA A 143 4.00 -1.60 -16.91
CA ALA A 143 3.03 -2.35 -16.09
C ALA A 143 1.61 -2.25 -16.68
N THR A 144 1.35 -2.99 -17.76
CA THR A 144 0.13 -2.90 -18.57
C THR A 144 -1.17 -2.94 -17.77
N ARG A 145 -1.26 -3.82 -16.77
CA ARG A 145 -2.44 -3.95 -15.89
C ARG A 145 -2.77 -2.62 -15.20
N TYR A 146 -1.80 -2.02 -14.52
CA TYR A 146 -2.01 -0.79 -13.74
C TYR A 146 -2.14 0.45 -14.65
N ILE A 147 -1.56 0.43 -15.85
CA ILE A 147 -1.83 1.46 -16.87
C ILE A 147 -3.31 1.45 -17.25
N GLN A 148 -3.87 0.28 -17.57
CA GLN A 148 -5.28 0.14 -17.93
C GLN A 148 -6.21 0.53 -16.78
N GLU A 149 -5.87 0.15 -15.54
CA GLU A 149 -6.64 0.55 -14.35
C GLU A 149 -6.65 2.07 -14.16
N GLY A 150 -5.49 2.72 -14.22
CA GLY A 150 -5.40 4.18 -14.06
C GLY A 150 -6.08 4.96 -15.19
N GLU A 151 -5.94 4.51 -16.44
CA GLU A 151 -6.63 5.12 -17.58
C GLU A 151 -8.15 4.93 -17.52
N GLY A 152 -8.62 3.78 -17.04
CA GLY A 152 -10.04 3.54 -16.78
C GLY A 152 -10.62 4.49 -15.73
N LEU A 153 -9.86 4.76 -14.66
CA LEU A 153 -10.25 5.73 -13.63
C LEU A 153 -10.32 7.17 -14.21
N LEU A 154 -9.33 7.60 -15.00
CA LEU A 154 -9.35 8.90 -15.68
C LEU A 154 -10.54 9.03 -16.64
N ALA A 155 -10.88 7.97 -17.37
CA ALA A 155 -12.03 7.98 -18.27
C ALA A 155 -13.37 8.09 -17.52
N ALA A 156 -13.44 7.59 -16.29
CA ALA A 156 -14.63 7.67 -15.44
C ALA A 156 -14.78 9.02 -14.73
N THR A 157 -13.72 9.81 -14.61
CA THR A 157 -13.74 11.17 -14.01
C THR A 157 -14.04 12.28 -15.03
N ALA A 158 -13.84 12.02 -16.32
CA ALA A 158 -14.21 12.93 -17.42
C ALA A 158 -15.74 13.13 -17.55
#